data_AF-A0A1L7W0A0-F1
#
_entry.id   AF-A0A1L7W0A0-F1
#
_cell.length_a   1.000
_cell.length_b   1.000
_cell.length_c   1.000
_cell.angle_alpha   90.00
_cell.angle_beta   90.00
_cell.angle_gamma   90.00
#
_symmetry.space_group_name_H-M   'P 1'
#
loop_
_entity.id
_entity.type
_entity.pdbx_description
1 polymer ?
#
loop_
_entity_poly.entity_id
_entity_poly.type
_entity_poly.pdbx_seq_one_letter_code
_entity_poly.pdbx_strand_id
1 'polypeptide(L)'
;MDTFPHLPSRHKIRPSDDVSAYEPFNTNREHRGLGRPIQRRLCDPSEIAAVVLSFYCSIAGLICCFHPATAASLQQKYQLIVVGLMLSLMDLCTAKLSTIVFLQLETRWASLLQNYDSIIKKSILGSLLNGRRGSQRWTLLLSASLALPLLLSVGYKSFVGGKVTTEVHASGGQYGLTGPVGFANFASGASLMVNATIPFMFNNVTKLPPQPQTFGFNMLLLKDDTIRVAMLDGPSPSYVKSIRAELRGQQSYTVSADVFGLAWHLDHEADKQRNNDTWWNNLFESSDDDAPQNISLYKEEKWLSTLWPQGQVDQFFVLLTPHVGLSKELRKIKPSKERFQREALEFTSQRLNCHGKWKITANSVNLIEGSCAGSFVEEFPDGCRHLHLNDARYLLSDFVSDLLTANLDEAAQIRFTAVVSSLLWSRLAAFCGIGSPVNDLDPKDRERFEYHRPDKAWKTVTVLKRSPLLAIVLLAQPTVGLVLLIVRIVFCSSPVSGGFGLISVLAGHRPDDGGTLRGAGLSGDVNERIELVFDEHGDLCGDGGERLRFRLREARNSMHHHRSELKPRVNYH
;
A
#
# COMPACT_ATOMS: atom_id res chain seq x y z
N MET A 1 22.92 -17.15 -75.88
CA MET A 1 23.82 -17.16 -74.73
C MET A 1 23.01 -16.78 -73.50
N ASP A 2 22.72 -17.60 -72.50
CA ASP A 2 22.89 -19.03 -72.27
C ASP A 2 22.00 -19.38 -71.07
N THR A 3 21.14 -20.37 -71.26
CA THR A 3 20.88 -21.52 -70.39
C THR A 3 20.94 -21.37 -68.84
N PHE A 4 19.79 -21.58 -68.18
CA PHE A 4 19.45 -22.74 -67.32
C PHE A 4 18.30 -22.41 -66.34
N PRO A 5 17.24 -23.25 -66.27
CA PRO A 5 16.22 -23.20 -65.23
C PRO A 5 16.55 -24.20 -64.12
N HIS A 6 16.55 -23.77 -62.85
CA HIS A 6 16.52 -24.68 -61.71
C HIS A 6 15.23 -24.50 -60.90
N LEU A 7 14.38 -25.52 -60.99
CA LEU A 7 13.28 -25.78 -60.06
C LEU A 7 13.81 -25.87 -58.62
N PRO A 8 13.10 -25.33 -57.62
CA PRO A 8 13.11 -25.91 -56.30
C PRO A 8 12.14 -27.11 -56.31
N SER A 9 12.69 -28.29 -56.06
CA SER A 9 11.95 -29.54 -55.89
C SER A 9 10.84 -29.34 -54.86
N ARG A 10 9.58 -29.47 -55.30
CA ARG A 10 8.46 -29.87 -54.43
C ARG A 10 8.86 -31.17 -53.74
N HIS A 11 9.31 -31.08 -52.49
CA HIS A 11 9.25 -32.24 -51.60
C HIS A 11 7.77 -32.55 -51.41
N LYS A 12 7.27 -33.47 -52.25
CA LYS A 12 6.07 -34.24 -51.97
C LYS A 12 6.31 -34.85 -50.59
N ILE A 13 5.62 -34.31 -49.59
CA ILE A 13 5.41 -34.98 -48.31
C ILE A 13 4.78 -36.33 -48.70
N ARG A 14 5.57 -37.41 -48.61
CA ARG A 14 5.03 -38.76 -48.63
C ARG A 14 3.98 -38.80 -47.51
N PRO A 15 2.74 -39.23 -47.78
CA PRO A 15 1.91 -39.77 -46.72
C PRO A 15 2.76 -40.86 -46.04
N SER A 16 3.00 -40.78 -44.73
CA SER A 16 3.46 -41.99 -44.06
C SER A 16 2.27 -42.94 -44.13
N ASP A 17 2.42 -43.98 -44.93
CA ASP A 17 1.59 -45.18 -44.84
C ASP A 17 1.94 -45.88 -43.53
N ASP A 18 1.64 -45.25 -42.39
CA ASP A 18 1.58 -45.91 -41.09
C ASP A 18 0.25 -46.69 -41.02
N VAL A 19 0.17 -47.72 -41.87
CA VAL A 19 -0.91 -48.72 -41.90
C VAL A 19 -0.82 -49.66 -40.69
N SER A 20 0.19 -49.54 -39.82
CA SER A 20 0.37 -50.40 -38.65
C SER A 20 -0.62 -50.17 -37.48
N ALA A 21 -1.43 -49.11 -37.53
CA ALA A 21 -2.44 -48.83 -36.51
C ALA A 21 -3.84 -49.41 -36.82
N TYR A 22 -4.05 -49.99 -38.01
CA TYR A 22 -5.36 -50.46 -38.48
C TYR A 22 -5.25 -51.79 -39.23
N GLU A 23 -4.93 -52.88 -38.53
CA GLU A 23 -5.36 -54.21 -39.00
C GLU A 23 -6.66 -54.62 -38.29
N PRO A 24 -7.69 -55.06 -39.02
CA PRO A 24 -8.85 -55.70 -38.43
C PRO A 24 -8.44 -57.03 -37.80
N PHE A 25 -9.02 -57.31 -36.64
CA PHE A 25 -8.77 -58.50 -35.82
C PHE A 25 -8.77 -59.80 -36.66
N ASN A 26 -7.59 -60.40 -36.84
CA ASN A 26 -7.46 -61.77 -37.31
C ASN A 26 -7.25 -62.68 -36.08
N THR A 27 -8.28 -63.42 -35.70
CA THR A 27 -8.45 -64.10 -34.40
C THR A 27 -7.64 -65.39 -34.20
N ASN A 28 -6.50 -65.59 -34.88
CA ASN A 28 -5.81 -66.89 -34.84
C ASN A 28 -4.35 -66.89 -34.32
N ARG A 29 -3.90 -65.84 -33.61
CA ARG A 29 -2.72 -65.94 -32.72
C ARG A 29 -2.95 -65.16 -31.44
N GLU A 30 -3.10 -65.88 -30.32
CA GLU A 30 -3.20 -65.30 -28.98
C GLU A 30 -1.87 -64.65 -28.56
N HIS A 31 -1.76 -63.34 -28.79
CA HIS A 31 -0.90 -62.47 -27.99
C HIS A 31 -1.82 -61.50 -27.25
N ARG A 32 -2.18 -61.86 -26.01
CA ARG A 32 -2.92 -60.97 -25.10
C ARG A 32 -2.02 -59.79 -24.76
N GLY A 33 -2.26 -58.65 -25.39
CA GLY A 33 -1.65 -57.39 -24.96
C GLY A 33 -2.14 -57.00 -23.57
N LEU A 34 -1.24 -56.58 -22.67
CA LEU A 34 -1.57 -56.20 -21.30
C LEU A 34 -2.16 -54.78 -21.21
N GLY A 35 -2.13 -54.00 -22.29
CA GLY A 35 -2.59 -52.61 -22.28
C GLY A 35 -4.11 -52.47 -22.30
N ARG A 36 -4.65 -51.45 -21.63
CA ARG A 36 -6.09 -51.12 -21.69
C ARG A 36 -6.39 -50.24 -22.91
N PRO A 37 -7.12 -50.72 -23.93
CA PRO A 37 -7.49 -49.87 -25.06
C PRO A 37 -8.50 -48.80 -24.61
N ILE A 38 -8.24 -47.54 -24.93
CA ILE A 38 -9.15 -46.41 -24.68
C ILE A 38 -9.51 -45.75 -26.02
N GLN A 39 -10.79 -45.39 -26.18
CA GLN A 39 -11.28 -44.66 -27.33
C GLN A 39 -10.82 -43.19 -27.28
N ARG A 40 -10.37 -42.66 -28.42
CA ARG A 40 -9.91 -41.29 -28.56
C ARG A 40 -11.01 -40.28 -28.19
N ARG A 41 -10.72 -39.41 -27.21
CA ARG A 41 -11.54 -38.23 -26.92
C ARG A 41 -10.83 -36.98 -27.44
N LEU A 42 -11.56 -36.13 -28.17
CA LEU A 42 -11.02 -34.89 -28.76
C LEU A 42 -10.60 -33.88 -27.69
N CYS A 43 -11.35 -33.79 -26.60
CA CYS A 43 -11.02 -33.01 -25.40
C CYS A 43 -11.51 -33.78 -24.19
N ASP A 44 -10.68 -33.88 -23.15
CA ASP A 44 -11.15 -34.42 -21.89
C ASP A 44 -11.97 -33.33 -21.17
N PRO A 45 -13.15 -33.64 -20.63
CA PRO A 45 -13.99 -32.65 -19.94
C PRO A 45 -13.26 -32.01 -18.75
N SER A 46 -12.26 -32.68 -18.19
CA SER A 46 -11.39 -32.13 -17.13
C SER A 46 -10.53 -30.95 -17.60
N GLU A 47 -10.23 -30.84 -18.89
CA GLU A 47 -9.38 -29.78 -19.45
C GLU A 47 -10.19 -28.53 -19.73
N ILE A 48 -11.39 -28.71 -20.29
CA ILE A 48 -12.38 -27.63 -20.43
C ILE A 48 -12.74 -27.08 -19.05
N ALA A 49 -12.99 -27.97 -18.08
CA ALA A 49 -13.24 -27.58 -16.69
C ALA A 49 -12.07 -26.81 -16.07
N ALA A 50 -10.82 -27.20 -16.35
CA ALA A 50 -9.63 -26.50 -15.85
C ALA A 50 -9.49 -25.08 -16.42
N VAL A 51 -9.76 -24.89 -17.72
CA VAL A 51 -9.75 -23.55 -18.34
C VAL A 51 -10.88 -22.68 -17.78
N VAL A 52 -12.09 -23.22 -17.67
CA VAL A 52 -13.24 -22.53 -17.08
C VAL A 52 -12.96 -22.12 -15.63
N LEU A 53 -12.38 -23.03 -14.83
CA LEU A 53 -11.97 -22.72 -13.45
C LEU A 53 -10.92 -21.62 -13.39
N SER A 54 -9.96 -21.60 -14.33
CA SER A 54 -8.95 -20.54 -14.44
C SER A 54 -9.58 -19.17 -14.72
N PHE A 55 -10.58 -19.09 -15.60
CA PHE A 55 -11.35 -17.87 -15.83
C PHE A 55 -12.13 -17.43 -14.58
N TYR A 56 -12.77 -18.34 -13.86
CA TYR A 56 -13.44 -18.00 -12.60
C TYR A 56 -12.46 -17.46 -11.54
N CYS A 57 -11.27 -18.06 -11.41
CA CYS A 57 -10.23 -17.57 -10.50
C CYS A 57 -9.75 -16.16 -10.89
N SER A 58 -9.59 -15.89 -12.18
CA SER A 58 -9.21 -14.58 -12.69
C SER A 58 -10.29 -13.52 -12.43
N ILE A 59 -11.56 -13.85 -12.69
CA ILE A 59 -12.70 -12.97 -12.39
C ILE A 59 -12.79 -12.69 -10.88
N ALA A 60 -12.62 -13.71 -10.04
CA ALA A 60 -12.60 -13.53 -8.59
C ALA A 60 -11.46 -12.60 -8.14
N GLY A 61 -10.26 -12.77 -8.70
CA GLY A 61 -9.12 -11.87 -8.48
C GLY A 61 -9.40 -10.43 -8.90
N LEU A 62 -10.04 -10.24 -10.06
CA LEU A 62 -10.43 -8.92 -10.56
C LEU A 62 -11.47 -8.27 -9.64
N ILE A 63 -12.50 -9.00 -9.20
CA ILE A 63 -13.50 -8.50 -8.25
C ILE A 63 -12.85 -8.12 -6.91
N CYS A 64 -11.90 -8.92 -6.41
CA CYS A 64 -11.21 -8.62 -5.16
C CYS A 64 -10.40 -7.31 -5.22
N CYS A 65 -9.85 -6.97 -6.39
CA CYS A 65 -8.99 -5.79 -6.56
C CYS A 65 -9.74 -4.53 -7.04
N PHE A 66 -10.67 -4.69 -7.98
CA PHE A 66 -11.31 -3.58 -8.70
C PHE A 66 -12.66 -3.17 -8.13
N HIS A 67 -13.42 -4.09 -7.54
CA HIS A 67 -14.70 -3.73 -6.94
C HIS A 67 -14.49 -3.00 -5.59
N PRO A 68 -15.00 -1.76 -5.40
CA PRO A 68 -14.64 -0.94 -4.25
C PRO A 68 -15.01 -1.51 -2.88
N ALA A 69 -16.21 -2.07 -2.73
CA ALA A 69 -16.67 -2.57 -1.44
C ALA A 69 -15.89 -3.82 -1.00
N THR A 70 -15.61 -4.74 -1.93
CA THR A 70 -14.83 -5.96 -1.67
C THR A 70 -13.38 -5.61 -1.37
N ALA A 71 -12.79 -4.69 -2.14
CA ALA A 71 -11.43 -4.20 -1.90
C ALA A 71 -11.27 -3.53 -0.53
N ALA A 72 -12.24 -2.69 -0.14
CA ALA A 72 -12.23 -2.02 1.17
C ALA A 72 -12.38 -3.02 2.34
N SER A 73 -13.21 -4.05 2.17
CA SER A 73 -13.42 -5.11 3.17
C SER A 73 -12.19 -5.99 3.35
N LEU A 74 -11.60 -6.46 2.24
CA LEU A 74 -10.42 -7.33 2.24
C LEU A 74 -9.15 -6.59 2.67
N GLN A 75 -9.02 -5.28 2.40
CA GLN A 75 -7.78 -4.53 2.64
C GLN A 75 -6.58 -5.11 1.86
N GLN A 76 -5.46 -4.39 1.85
CA GLN A 76 -4.28 -4.83 1.10
C GLN A 76 -3.75 -6.21 1.53
N LYS A 77 -3.77 -6.52 2.83
CA LYS A 77 -3.21 -7.77 3.36
C LYS A 77 -3.95 -9.01 2.84
N TYR A 78 -5.28 -9.03 2.94
CA TYR A 78 -6.05 -10.19 2.49
C TYR A 78 -6.20 -10.23 0.97
N GLN A 79 -6.18 -9.08 0.29
CA GLN A 79 -6.09 -9.05 -1.18
C GLN A 79 -4.84 -9.76 -1.69
N LEU A 80 -3.67 -9.53 -1.08
CA LEU A 80 -2.43 -10.24 -1.47
C LEU A 80 -2.56 -11.75 -1.30
N ILE A 81 -3.20 -12.21 -0.21
CA ILE A 81 -3.40 -13.64 0.07
C ILE A 81 -4.35 -14.26 -0.96
N VAL A 82 -5.51 -13.63 -1.21
CA VAL A 82 -6.52 -14.13 -2.15
C VAL A 82 -5.97 -14.14 -3.57
N VAL A 83 -5.32 -13.05 -4.02
CA VAL A 83 -4.71 -12.99 -5.36
C VAL A 83 -3.61 -14.04 -5.50
N GLY A 84 -2.76 -14.22 -4.48
CA GLY A 84 -1.76 -15.28 -4.47
C GLY A 84 -2.37 -16.67 -4.63
N LEU A 85 -3.44 -16.98 -3.87
CA LEU A 85 -4.16 -18.24 -3.98
C LEU A 85 -4.76 -18.45 -5.37
N MET A 86 -5.41 -17.42 -5.94
CA MET A 86 -6.00 -17.50 -7.27
C MET A 86 -4.94 -17.77 -8.35
N LEU A 87 -3.78 -17.10 -8.30
CA LEU A 87 -2.67 -17.31 -9.23
C LEU A 87 -2.07 -18.72 -9.11
N SER A 88 -2.01 -19.30 -7.90
CA SER A 88 -1.56 -20.68 -7.69
C SER A 88 -2.55 -21.71 -8.25
N LEU A 89 -3.86 -21.49 -8.09
CA LEU A 89 -4.88 -22.37 -8.66
C LEU A 89 -4.89 -22.32 -10.19
N MET A 90 -4.75 -21.11 -10.74
CA MET A 90 -4.61 -20.90 -12.19
C MET A 90 -3.36 -21.60 -12.73
N ASP A 91 -2.23 -21.51 -12.03
CA ASP A 91 -0.99 -22.20 -12.40
C ASP A 91 -1.21 -23.71 -12.50
N LEU A 92 -1.78 -24.34 -11.46
CA LEU A 92 -2.07 -25.78 -11.45
C LEU A 92 -2.92 -26.23 -12.65
N CYS A 93 -3.94 -25.43 -13.00
CA CYS A 93 -4.80 -25.70 -14.15
C CYS A 93 -4.01 -25.62 -15.47
N THR A 94 -3.22 -24.56 -15.66
CA THR A 94 -2.41 -24.37 -16.86
C THR A 94 -1.27 -25.38 -16.98
N ALA A 95 -0.69 -25.80 -15.86
CA ALA A 95 0.43 -26.73 -15.79
C ALA A 95 0.07 -28.17 -16.18
N LYS A 96 -1.20 -28.58 -16.00
CA LYS A 96 -1.71 -29.85 -16.51
C LYS A 96 -1.90 -29.78 -18.03
N LEU A 97 -2.48 -28.68 -18.51
CA LEU A 97 -2.78 -28.49 -19.93
C LEU A 97 -1.50 -28.34 -20.77
N SER A 98 -0.50 -27.60 -20.27
CA SER A 98 0.77 -27.37 -20.97
C SER A 98 1.53 -28.67 -21.22
N THR A 99 1.62 -29.57 -20.23
CA THR A 99 2.29 -30.87 -20.40
C THR A 99 1.67 -31.68 -21.52
N ILE A 100 0.34 -31.76 -21.61
CA ILE A 100 -0.32 -32.58 -22.65
C ILE A 100 -0.13 -31.96 -24.04
N VAL A 101 -0.25 -30.63 -24.15
CA VAL A 101 -0.04 -29.92 -25.41
C VAL A 101 1.41 -30.05 -25.88
N PHE A 102 2.38 -29.99 -24.96
CA PHE A 102 3.80 -30.20 -25.29
C PHE A 102 4.06 -31.62 -25.80
N LEU A 103 3.45 -32.64 -25.20
CA LEU A 103 3.54 -34.02 -25.69
C LEU A 103 2.92 -34.16 -27.09
N GLN A 104 1.76 -33.55 -27.34
CA GLN A 104 1.11 -33.55 -28.66
C GLN A 104 1.96 -32.92 -29.75
N LEU A 105 2.58 -31.78 -29.45
CA LEU A 105 3.46 -31.09 -30.38
C LEU A 105 4.74 -31.92 -30.67
N GLU A 106 5.30 -32.61 -29.68
CA GLU A 106 6.47 -33.47 -29.89
C GLU A 106 6.16 -34.71 -30.75
N THR A 107 5.01 -35.36 -30.57
CA THR A 107 4.62 -36.51 -31.41
C THR A 107 4.57 -36.21 -32.91
N ARG A 108 4.41 -34.94 -33.29
CA ARG A 108 4.31 -34.52 -34.69
C ARG A 108 5.67 -34.25 -35.34
N TRP A 109 6.72 -34.04 -34.54
CA TRP A 109 8.05 -33.66 -35.02
C TRP A 109 9.07 -34.70 -34.58
N ALA A 110 9.26 -35.75 -35.38
CA ALA A 110 10.34 -36.78 -35.30
C ALA A 110 11.07 -36.82 -33.94
N SER A 111 10.42 -37.46 -32.97
CA SER A 111 10.72 -37.28 -31.55
C SER A 111 11.82 -38.18 -31.02
N LEU A 112 12.69 -37.65 -30.15
CA LEU A 112 13.59 -38.45 -29.31
C LEU A 112 12.89 -38.83 -28.00
N LEU A 113 13.13 -40.05 -27.51
CA LEU A 113 12.65 -40.52 -26.19
C LEU A 113 13.02 -39.56 -25.05
N GLN A 114 14.19 -38.91 -25.17
CA GLN A 114 14.71 -37.94 -24.22
C GLN A 114 13.84 -36.68 -24.11
N ASN A 115 13.14 -36.27 -25.18
CA ASN A 115 12.24 -35.12 -25.16
C ASN A 115 10.91 -35.45 -24.45
N TYR A 116 10.38 -36.68 -24.60
CA TYR A 116 9.21 -37.10 -23.82
C TYR A 116 9.51 -37.16 -22.34
N ASP A 117 10.67 -37.73 -21.96
CA ASP A 117 11.08 -37.81 -20.55
C ASP A 117 11.25 -36.42 -19.93
N SER A 118 11.83 -35.46 -20.66
CA SER A 118 12.00 -34.08 -20.18
C SER A 118 10.67 -33.33 -20.03
N ILE A 119 9.72 -33.51 -20.95
CA ILE A 119 8.38 -32.92 -20.89
C ILE A 119 7.56 -33.52 -19.73
N ILE A 120 7.56 -34.85 -19.57
CA ILE A 120 6.82 -35.55 -18.51
C ILE A 120 7.37 -35.17 -17.14
N LYS A 121 8.70 -35.16 -16.97
CA LYS A 121 9.35 -34.81 -15.69
C LYS A 121 9.39 -33.30 -15.43
N LYS A 122 8.98 -32.46 -16.39
CA LYS A 122 9.17 -30.99 -16.36
C LYS A 122 10.62 -30.59 -16.03
N SER A 123 11.59 -31.40 -16.45
CA SER A 123 12.98 -31.24 -16.04
C SER A 123 13.75 -30.33 -17.00
N ILE A 124 13.95 -29.08 -16.58
CA ILE A 124 14.76 -28.10 -17.32
C ILE A 124 16.24 -28.53 -17.36
N LEU A 125 16.75 -29.07 -16.25
CA LEU A 125 18.14 -29.56 -16.15
C LEU A 125 18.39 -30.80 -17.03
N GLY A 126 17.42 -31.71 -17.14
CA GLY A 126 17.52 -32.88 -18.02
C GLY A 126 17.58 -32.51 -19.51
N SER A 127 16.94 -31.41 -19.89
CA SER A 127 17.00 -30.86 -21.26
C SER A 127 18.32 -30.12 -21.54
N LEU A 128 18.85 -29.38 -20.55
CA LEU A 128 20.13 -28.66 -20.65
C LEU A 128 21.35 -29.59 -20.67
N LEU A 129 21.38 -30.62 -19.80
CA LEU A 129 22.48 -31.59 -19.74
C LEU A 129 22.56 -32.47 -21.00
N ASN A 130 21.44 -32.70 -21.68
CA ASN A 130 21.38 -33.39 -22.98
C ASN A 130 21.68 -32.46 -24.18
N GLY A 131 22.30 -31.30 -23.98
CA GLY A 131 22.49 -30.21 -24.96
C GLY A 131 23.19 -30.56 -26.30
N ARG A 132 23.68 -31.79 -26.49
CA ARG A 132 24.15 -32.31 -27.79
C ARG A 132 23.08 -33.06 -28.61
N ARG A 133 21.94 -33.46 -28.02
CA ARG A 133 20.87 -34.25 -28.67
C ARG A 133 19.43 -33.80 -28.33
N GLY A 134 19.23 -33.04 -27.25
CA GLY A 134 17.93 -32.50 -26.86
C GLY A 134 17.54 -31.22 -27.63
N SER A 135 16.25 -31.03 -27.91
CA SER A 135 15.76 -29.86 -28.64
C SER A 135 15.75 -28.60 -27.76
N GLN A 136 16.49 -27.56 -28.15
CA GLN A 136 16.52 -26.25 -27.49
C GLN A 136 15.13 -25.60 -27.34
N ARG A 137 14.19 -25.95 -28.24
CA ARG A 137 12.81 -25.43 -28.23
C ARG A 137 12.06 -25.84 -26.97
N TRP A 138 12.22 -27.08 -26.51
CA TRP A 138 11.56 -27.58 -25.31
C TRP A 138 12.14 -26.98 -24.05
N THR A 139 13.46 -26.76 -24.01
CA THR A 139 14.09 -26.02 -22.91
C THR A 139 13.48 -24.63 -22.74
N LEU A 140 13.26 -23.90 -23.85
CA LEU A 140 12.69 -22.55 -23.82
C LEU A 140 11.20 -22.55 -23.45
N LEU A 141 10.40 -23.49 -23.97
CA LEU A 141 8.98 -23.59 -23.62
C LEU A 141 8.76 -24.04 -22.17
N LEU A 142 9.53 -25.01 -21.70
CA LEU A 142 9.47 -25.47 -20.31
C LEU A 142 9.95 -24.37 -19.35
N SER A 143 11.05 -23.69 -19.67
CA SER A 143 11.54 -22.57 -18.85
C SER A 143 10.55 -21.40 -18.83
N ALA A 144 9.94 -21.05 -19.96
CA ALA A 144 8.90 -20.03 -20.02
C ALA A 144 7.66 -20.43 -19.20
N SER A 145 7.24 -21.70 -19.29
CA SER A 145 6.10 -22.20 -18.51
C SER A 145 6.35 -22.20 -17.00
N LEU A 146 7.61 -22.37 -16.56
CA LEU A 146 7.99 -22.28 -15.16
C LEU A 146 8.19 -20.82 -14.71
N ALA A 147 8.76 -19.97 -15.57
CA ALA A 147 9.06 -18.58 -15.24
C ALA A 147 7.80 -17.72 -15.15
N LEU A 148 6.80 -17.96 -16.02
CA LEU A 148 5.56 -17.18 -16.06
C LEU A 148 4.83 -17.12 -14.70
N PRO A 149 4.46 -18.24 -14.04
CA PRO A 149 3.76 -18.18 -12.75
C PRO A 149 4.60 -17.53 -11.65
N LEU A 150 5.93 -17.71 -11.67
CA LEU A 150 6.84 -17.06 -10.72
C LEU A 150 6.87 -15.54 -10.92
N LEU A 151 6.99 -15.09 -12.17
CA LEU A 151 6.97 -13.67 -12.52
C LEU A 151 5.64 -13.02 -12.17
N LEU A 152 4.52 -13.69 -12.43
CA LEU A 152 3.20 -13.20 -12.05
C LEU A 152 3.05 -13.12 -10.53
N SER A 153 3.54 -14.14 -9.79
CA SER A 153 3.48 -14.18 -8.32
C SER A 153 4.37 -13.12 -7.64
N VAL A 154 5.44 -12.68 -8.27
CA VAL A 154 6.25 -11.55 -7.79
C VAL A 154 5.65 -10.22 -8.27
N GLY A 155 5.19 -10.18 -9.52
CA GLY A 155 4.68 -9.00 -10.20
C GLY A 155 3.47 -8.39 -9.49
N TYR A 156 2.48 -9.20 -9.07
CA TYR A 156 1.29 -8.65 -8.40
C TYR A 156 1.62 -7.96 -7.06
N LYS A 157 2.70 -8.40 -6.38
CA LYS A 157 3.13 -7.82 -5.09
C LYS A 157 3.73 -6.42 -5.24
N SER A 158 4.11 -6.01 -6.45
CA SER A 158 4.58 -4.66 -6.73
C SER A 158 3.46 -3.61 -6.67
N PHE A 159 2.19 -4.02 -6.77
CA PHE A 159 1.04 -3.11 -6.80
C PHE A 159 0.53 -2.75 -5.40
N VAL A 160 1.42 -2.56 -4.43
CA VAL A 160 1.09 -2.16 -3.05
C VAL A 160 0.84 -0.64 -2.96
N GLY A 161 0.05 -0.19 -1.98
CA GLY A 161 -0.11 1.23 -1.65
C GLY A 161 -1.22 1.97 -2.41
N GLY A 162 -2.14 1.25 -3.05
CA GLY A 162 -3.41 1.82 -3.52
C GLY A 162 -4.29 2.29 -2.36
N LYS A 163 -5.23 3.18 -2.63
CA LYS A 163 -6.17 3.71 -1.63
C LYS A 163 -7.58 3.68 -2.16
N VAL A 164 -8.53 3.34 -1.30
CA VAL A 164 -9.96 3.45 -1.55
C VAL A 164 -10.55 4.31 -0.45
N THR A 165 -11.29 5.32 -0.86
CA THR A 165 -11.99 6.24 0.04
C THR A 165 -13.48 6.00 -0.13
N THR A 166 -14.16 5.70 0.97
CA THR A 166 -15.61 5.51 1.02
C THR A 166 -16.20 6.53 1.96
N GLU A 167 -17.26 7.20 1.52
CA GLU A 167 -18.06 8.06 2.40
C GLU A 167 -18.77 7.21 3.45
N VAL A 168 -18.72 7.66 4.70
CA VAL A 168 -19.40 7.04 5.82
C VAL A 168 -20.48 8.00 6.27
N HIS A 169 -21.72 7.51 6.40
CA HIS A 169 -22.78 8.31 6.99
C HIS A 169 -22.40 8.62 8.45
N ALA A 170 -22.05 9.86 8.73
CA ALA A 170 -21.80 10.33 10.07
C ALA A 170 -23.05 11.03 10.61
N SER A 171 -23.41 10.75 11.86
CA SER A 171 -24.51 11.39 12.58
C SER A 171 -24.14 12.77 13.14
N GLY A 172 -23.03 13.35 12.67
CA GLY A 172 -22.37 14.47 13.31
C GLY A 172 -21.32 14.03 14.33
N GLY A 173 -20.43 14.98 14.63
CA GLY A 173 -19.35 14.83 15.61
C GLY A 173 -19.40 15.91 16.67
N GLN A 174 -18.73 15.64 17.79
CA GLN A 174 -18.53 16.63 18.84
C GLN A 174 -17.24 17.41 18.56
N TYR A 175 -17.35 18.73 18.58
CA TYR A 175 -16.29 19.68 18.29
C TYR A 175 -16.23 20.76 19.37
N GLY A 176 -15.14 21.50 19.39
CA GLY A 176 -15.03 22.67 20.25
C GLY A 176 -13.61 23.04 20.58
N LEU A 177 -13.46 23.84 21.63
CA LEU A 177 -12.17 24.32 22.07
C LEU A 177 -11.43 23.19 22.81
N THR A 178 -10.53 22.50 22.12
CA THR A 178 -9.85 21.32 22.67
C THR A 178 -8.47 21.10 22.08
N GLY A 179 -7.59 20.46 22.83
CA GLY A 179 -6.38 19.85 22.30
C GLY A 179 -6.59 18.46 21.68
N PRO A 180 -5.56 17.90 21.02
CA PRO A 180 -5.58 16.52 20.59
C PRO A 180 -5.64 15.54 21.77
N VAL A 181 -6.04 14.31 21.47
CA VAL A 181 -6.14 13.23 22.49
C VAL A 181 -4.85 13.10 23.28
N GLY A 182 -4.95 13.15 24.60
CA GLY A 182 -3.81 13.05 25.53
C GLY A 182 -3.26 14.40 26.00
N PHE A 183 -3.61 15.50 25.35
CA PHE A 183 -3.15 16.85 25.71
C PHE A 183 -4.26 17.73 26.32
N ALA A 184 -5.52 17.31 26.27
CA ALA A 184 -6.66 18.12 26.73
C ALA A 184 -6.71 18.38 28.25
N ASN A 185 -6.02 17.58 29.07
CA ASN A 185 -6.15 17.62 30.54
C ASN A 185 -5.05 18.46 31.25
N PHE A 186 -4.22 19.19 30.52
CA PHE A 186 -3.12 19.96 31.13
C PHE A 186 -3.57 21.36 31.53
N ALA A 187 -3.70 21.59 32.84
CA ALA A 187 -4.21 22.84 33.43
C ALA A 187 -3.43 24.11 33.03
N SER A 188 -2.16 23.99 32.64
CA SER A 188 -1.34 25.16 32.24
C SER A 188 -1.44 25.52 30.76
N GLY A 189 -1.98 24.69 29.86
CA GLY A 189 -1.99 24.97 28.42
C GLY A 189 -0.60 25.01 27.74
N ALA A 190 0.50 24.93 28.49
CA ALA A 190 1.87 24.93 27.99
C ALA A 190 2.13 23.85 26.94
N SER A 191 1.67 22.62 27.23
CA SER A 191 1.82 21.49 26.31
C SER A 191 0.97 21.64 25.04
N LEU A 192 -0.20 22.28 25.16
CA LEU A 192 -1.07 22.62 24.03
C LEU A 192 -0.41 23.67 23.13
N MET A 193 0.18 24.71 23.71
CA MET A 193 0.95 25.72 22.99
C MET A 193 2.05 25.05 22.18
N VAL A 194 2.97 24.32 22.83
CA VAL A 194 4.10 23.66 22.17
C VAL A 194 3.64 22.75 21.05
N ASN A 195 2.61 21.94 21.28
CA ASN A 195 2.07 21.02 20.28
C ASN A 195 1.43 21.76 19.07
N ALA A 196 0.79 22.90 19.30
CA ALA A 196 0.20 23.72 18.24
C ALA A 196 1.27 24.46 17.42
N THR A 197 2.33 24.96 18.06
CA THR A 197 3.37 25.79 17.43
C THR A 197 4.39 24.97 16.65
N ILE A 198 4.80 23.79 17.16
CA ILE A 198 5.86 22.96 16.56
C ILE A 198 5.65 22.70 15.04
N PRO A 199 4.47 22.27 14.57
CA PRO A 199 4.25 21.99 13.15
C PRO A 199 4.43 23.21 12.26
N PHE A 200 4.13 24.41 12.77
CA PHE A 200 4.35 25.65 12.04
C PHE A 200 5.86 25.98 11.94
N MET A 201 6.59 25.85 13.05
CA MET A 201 8.02 26.14 13.11
C MET A 201 8.86 25.33 12.12
N PHE A 202 8.45 24.10 11.81
CA PHE A 202 9.16 23.24 10.86
C PHE A 202 8.85 23.54 9.38
N ASN A 203 7.87 24.39 9.07
CA ASN A 203 7.44 24.64 7.69
C ASN A 203 8.09 25.87 7.02
N ASN A 204 9.01 26.58 7.69
CA ASN A 204 9.79 27.70 7.15
C ASN A 204 8.95 28.69 6.30
N VAL A 205 7.79 29.11 6.82
CA VAL A 205 6.93 30.08 6.14
C VAL A 205 7.60 31.45 6.16
N THR A 206 7.91 32.00 4.98
CA THR A 206 8.59 33.30 4.85
C THR A 206 7.70 34.42 4.35
N LYS A 207 6.56 34.09 3.73
CA LYS A 207 5.59 35.03 3.16
C LYS A 207 4.18 34.51 3.32
N LEU A 208 3.21 35.43 3.25
CA LEU A 208 1.79 35.06 3.25
C LEU A 208 1.47 34.09 2.10
N PRO A 209 0.83 32.95 2.38
CA PRO A 209 0.55 31.94 1.36
C PRO A 209 -0.59 32.38 0.44
N PRO A 210 -0.57 31.99 -0.85
CA PRO A 210 -1.62 32.36 -1.81
C PRO A 210 -2.97 31.69 -1.52
N GLN A 211 -2.97 30.66 -0.67
CA GLN A 211 -4.12 29.90 -0.20
C GLN A 211 -3.97 29.65 1.31
N PRO A 212 -5.08 29.52 2.06
CA PRO A 212 -5.00 29.20 3.48
C PRO A 212 -4.15 27.95 3.74
N GLN A 213 -3.20 28.04 4.67
CA GLN A 213 -2.26 26.96 4.96
C GLN A 213 -2.47 26.43 6.37
N THR A 214 -2.65 25.13 6.49
CA THR A 214 -2.94 24.45 7.76
C THR A 214 -1.67 23.90 8.42
N PHE A 215 -1.59 24.00 9.74
CA PHE A 215 -0.48 23.46 10.53
C PHE A 215 -1.01 22.67 11.73
N GLY A 216 -0.46 21.49 11.93
CA GLY A 216 -0.72 20.68 13.12
C GLY A 216 -2.19 20.28 13.28
N PHE A 217 -2.68 20.41 14.51
CA PHE A 217 -4.04 19.99 14.89
C PHE A 217 -5.11 21.01 14.48
N ASN A 218 -4.81 22.31 14.52
CA ASN A 218 -5.83 23.35 14.45
C ASN A 218 -5.37 24.74 13.98
N MET A 219 -4.09 24.94 13.65
CA MET A 219 -3.61 26.25 13.21
C MET A 219 -3.86 26.44 11.71
N LEU A 220 -4.35 27.60 11.32
CA LEU A 220 -4.63 27.99 9.95
C LEU A 220 -4.08 29.40 9.71
N LEU A 221 -3.09 29.51 8.84
CA LEU A 221 -2.63 30.80 8.33
C LEU A 221 -3.59 31.24 7.22
N LEU A 222 -4.30 32.35 7.43
CA LEU A 222 -5.33 32.82 6.51
C LEU A 222 -4.71 33.60 5.35
N LYS A 223 -5.46 33.66 4.26
CA LYS A 223 -5.13 34.44 3.07
C LYS A 223 -5.85 35.78 3.15
N ASP A 224 -5.19 36.79 3.71
CA ASP A 224 -5.66 38.17 3.76
C ASP A 224 -4.51 39.12 3.45
N ASP A 225 -4.81 40.40 3.21
CA ASP A 225 -3.81 41.46 3.06
C ASP A 225 -3.06 41.76 4.39
N THR A 226 -3.56 41.21 5.50
CA THR A 226 -2.98 41.32 6.84
C THR A 226 -2.56 39.94 7.35
N ILE A 227 -1.54 39.91 8.20
CA ILE A 227 -1.06 38.66 8.81
C ILE A 227 -2.07 38.21 9.86
N ARG A 228 -2.86 37.19 9.50
CA ARG A 228 -3.90 36.64 10.37
C ARG A 228 -3.75 35.13 10.52
N VAL A 229 -3.75 34.66 11.76
CA VAL A 229 -3.65 33.24 12.10
C VAL A 229 -4.89 32.85 12.90
N ALA A 230 -5.62 31.86 12.40
CA ALA A 230 -6.78 31.28 13.04
C ALA A 230 -6.45 29.95 13.73
N MET A 231 -6.89 29.81 14.97
CA MET A 231 -6.86 28.57 15.74
C MET A 231 -8.27 28.00 15.74
N LEU A 232 -8.50 26.93 14.97
CA LEU A 232 -9.81 26.32 14.81
C LEU A 232 -10.17 25.46 16.02
N ASP A 233 -11.46 25.38 16.31
CA ASP A 233 -12.01 24.39 17.22
C ASP A 233 -11.90 23.00 16.59
N GLY A 234 -11.42 22.03 17.38
CA GLY A 234 -11.06 20.70 16.92
C GLY A 234 -12.09 19.63 17.29
N PRO A 235 -11.98 18.43 16.71
CA PRO A 235 -12.79 17.28 17.12
C PRO A 235 -12.46 16.89 18.57
N SER A 236 -13.49 16.62 19.37
CA SER A 236 -13.32 16.33 20.79
C SER A 236 -12.49 15.05 21.02
N PRO A 237 -11.78 14.93 22.16
CA PRO A 237 -10.97 13.75 22.44
C PRO A 237 -11.78 12.46 22.51
N SER A 238 -13.04 12.53 22.97
CA SER A 238 -13.97 11.40 23.00
C SER A 238 -14.37 10.98 21.58
N TYR A 239 -14.68 11.94 20.71
CA TYR A 239 -15.02 11.68 19.31
C TYR A 239 -13.85 11.07 18.52
N VAL A 240 -12.64 11.58 18.72
CA VAL A 240 -11.44 10.99 18.11
C VAL A 240 -11.18 9.57 18.63
N LYS A 241 -11.39 9.32 19.93
CA LYS A 241 -11.21 7.99 20.53
C LYS A 241 -12.18 6.97 19.95
N SER A 242 -13.45 7.33 19.72
CA SER A 242 -14.42 6.40 19.12
C SER A 242 -14.04 6.03 17.68
N ILE A 243 -13.64 7.02 16.87
CA ILE A 243 -13.13 6.77 15.51
C ILE A 243 -11.88 5.88 15.55
N ARG A 244 -10.92 6.16 16.45
CA ARG A 244 -9.69 5.37 16.57
C ARG A 244 -9.95 3.92 16.98
N ALA A 245 -10.98 3.65 17.78
CA ALA A 245 -11.35 2.28 18.15
C ALA A 245 -11.79 1.45 16.91
N GLU A 246 -12.30 2.10 15.87
CA GLU A 246 -12.72 1.45 14.62
C GLU A 246 -11.61 1.33 13.56
N LEU A 247 -10.55 2.13 13.68
CA LEU A 247 -9.44 2.14 12.74
C LEU A 247 -8.52 0.95 12.98
N ARG A 248 -8.23 0.18 11.93
CA ARG A 248 -7.28 -0.94 11.97
C ARG A 248 -6.10 -0.71 11.02
N GLY A 249 -4.89 -1.00 11.49
CA GLY A 249 -3.67 -0.93 10.66
C GLY A 249 -3.42 0.47 10.09
N GLN A 250 -3.31 0.57 8.76
CA GLN A 250 -2.99 1.82 8.04
C GLN A 250 -4.22 2.60 7.57
N GLN A 251 -5.38 2.38 8.19
CA GLN A 251 -6.59 3.12 7.86
C GLN A 251 -6.51 4.57 8.38
N SER A 252 -7.16 5.47 7.66
CA SER A 252 -7.38 6.83 8.14
C SER A 252 -8.82 7.25 7.93
N TYR A 253 -9.31 8.06 8.84
CA TYR A 253 -10.64 8.66 8.79
C TYR A 253 -10.47 10.16 8.53
N THR A 254 -11.21 10.69 7.57
CA THR A 254 -11.21 12.13 7.29
C THR A 254 -12.57 12.68 7.68
N VAL A 255 -12.62 13.70 8.53
CA VAL A 255 -13.85 14.39 8.93
C VAL A 255 -13.81 15.83 8.46
N SER A 256 -14.95 16.38 8.08
CA SER A 256 -15.14 17.75 7.61
C SER A 256 -16.37 18.35 8.27
N ALA A 257 -16.21 19.50 8.91
CA ALA A 257 -17.28 20.15 9.66
C ALA A 257 -17.10 21.66 9.72
N ASP A 258 -18.21 22.36 9.91
CA ASP A 258 -18.22 23.79 10.23
C ASP A 258 -18.02 23.97 11.74
N VAL A 259 -17.01 24.75 12.10
CA VAL A 259 -16.53 24.98 13.47
C VAL A 259 -16.28 26.46 13.71
N PHE A 260 -16.09 26.85 14.96
CA PHE A 260 -15.58 28.18 15.27
C PHE A 260 -14.05 28.20 15.21
N GLY A 261 -13.49 29.39 15.07
CA GLY A 261 -12.06 29.60 15.21
C GLY A 261 -11.78 30.94 15.88
N LEU A 262 -10.67 31.00 16.62
CA LEU A 262 -10.14 32.22 17.19
C LEU A 262 -8.99 32.70 16.33
N ALA A 263 -9.20 33.81 15.61
CA ALA A 263 -8.17 34.43 14.79
C ALA A 263 -7.49 35.56 15.55
N TRP A 264 -6.17 35.61 15.47
CA TRP A 264 -5.38 36.75 15.91
C TRP A 264 -4.70 37.37 14.70
N HIS A 265 -4.62 38.69 14.70
CA HIS A 265 -3.86 39.43 13.72
C HIS A 265 -3.01 40.49 14.39
N LEU A 266 -1.89 40.81 13.75
CA LEU A 266 -1.11 41.98 14.09
C LEU A 266 -1.90 43.23 13.66
N ASP A 267 -2.16 44.12 14.60
CA ASP A 267 -2.88 45.36 14.38
C ASP A 267 -1.92 46.55 14.41
N HIS A 268 -2.25 47.59 13.65
CA HIS A 268 -1.49 48.83 13.53
C HIS A 268 -2.21 50.02 14.17
N GLU A 269 -3.27 49.80 14.94
CA GLU A 269 -3.94 50.86 15.70
C GLU A 269 -3.01 51.47 16.76
N ALA A 270 -2.23 50.66 17.48
CA ALA A 270 -1.20 51.14 18.39
C ALA A 270 -0.20 52.09 17.72
N ASP A 271 0.12 51.87 16.44
CA ASP A 271 1.00 52.76 15.65
C ASP A 271 0.38 54.14 15.42
N LYS A 272 -0.95 54.22 15.36
CA LYS A 272 -1.69 55.49 15.23
C LYS A 272 -1.77 56.24 16.56
N GLN A 273 -1.78 55.51 17.68
CA GLN A 273 -1.92 56.08 19.03
C GLN A 273 -0.58 56.33 19.75
N ARG A 274 0.59 56.12 19.09
CA ARG A 274 1.93 56.25 19.71
C ARG A 274 2.17 57.56 20.45
N ASN A 275 1.62 58.67 19.95
CA ASN A 275 1.81 60.02 20.51
C ASN A 275 0.62 60.47 21.39
N ASN A 276 -0.35 59.58 21.64
CA ASN A 276 -1.53 59.90 22.42
C ASN A 276 -1.37 59.43 23.87
N ASP A 277 -0.76 60.28 24.70
CA ASP A 277 -0.51 59.97 26.11
C ASP A 277 -1.81 59.65 26.88
N THR A 278 -2.92 60.32 26.54
CA THR A 278 -4.21 60.06 27.20
C THR A 278 -4.72 58.66 26.91
N TRP A 279 -4.57 58.17 25.69
CA TRP A 279 -4.98 56.81 25.32
C TRP A 279 -4.13 55.76 26.03
N TRP A 280 -2.80 55.94 26.05
CA TRP A 280 -1.91 55.00 26.74
C TRP A 280 -2.07 55.02 28.26
N ASN A 281 -2.31 56.19 28.86
CA ASN A 281 -2.59 56.28 30.30
C ASN A 281 -3.88 55.54 30.64
N ASN A 282 -4.95 55.75 29.87
CA ASN A 282 -6.20 55.00 30.03
C ASN A 282 -5.99 53.49 29.83
N LEU A 283 -5.16 53.08 28.86
CA LEU A 283 -4.83 51.68 28.62
C LEU A 283 -4.10 51.06 29.82
N PHE A 284 -3.11 51.76 30.38
CA PHE A 284 -2.39 51.28 31.57
C PHE A 284 -3.30 51.23 32.80
N GLU A 285 -4.14 52.24 33.02
CA GLU A 285 -5.11 52.27 34.13
C GLU A 285 -6.19 51.19 34.03
N SER A 286 -6.52 50.77 32.80
CA SER A 286 -7.47 49.69 32.55
C SER A 286 -6.82 48.30 32.47
N SER A 287 -5.50 48.20 32.51
CA SER A 287 -4.80 46.92 32.48
C SER A 287 -4.80 46.26 33.86
N ASP A 288 -4.66 44.92 33.90
CA ASP A 288 -4.57 44.18 35.17
C ASP A 288 -3.37 44.64 36.04
N ASP A 289 -2.35 45.19 35.38
CA ASP A 289 -1.21 45.86 36.00
C ASP A 289 -1.08 47.29 35.47
N ASP A 290 -0.83 48.26 36.36
CA ASP A 290 -0.59 49.67 36.02
C ASP A 290 0.65 49.90 35.14
N ALA A 291 1.37 48.84 34.74
CA ALA A 291 2.56 48.88 33.91
C ALA A 291 2.77 47.56 33.15
N PRO A 292 3.53 47.58 32.03
CA PRO A 292 3.92 46.36 31.33
C PRO A 292 4.66 45.40 32.26
N GLN A 293 4.28 44.12 32.22
CA GLN A 293 5.03 43.07 32.86
C GLN A 293 6.31 42.81 32.08
N ASN A 294 7.46 42.83 32.76
CA ASN A 294 8.78 42.70 32.15
C ASN A 294 9.46 41.40 32.56
N ILE A 295 9.82 40.56 31.59
CA ILE A 295 10.50 39.28 31.78
C ILE A 295 11.90 39.38 31.18
N SER A 296 12.93 39.10 31.98
CA SER A 296 14.31 39.07 31.50
C SER A 296 14.60 37.71 30.87
N LEU A 297 14.95 37.73 29.59
CA LEU A 297 15.47 36.60 28.84
C LEU A 297 16.99 36.63 28.96
N TYR A 298 17.49 36.20 30.13
CA TYR A 298 18.88 36.41 30.51
C TYR A 298 19.89 35.78 29.55
N LYS A 299 19.53 34.62 28.97
CA LYS A 299 20.39 33.88 28.04
C LYS A 299 20.45 34.55 26.67
N GLU A 300 19.37 35.16 26.22
CA GLU A 300 19.24 35.82 24.91
C GLU A 300 19.48 37.33 24.98
N GLU A 301 19.82 37.83 26.18
CA GLU A 301 20.15 39.22 26.47
C GLU A 301 19.04 40.21 26.08
N LYS A 302 17.79 39.82 26.33
CA LYS A 302 16.59 40.55 25.91
C LYS A 302 15.56 40.70 27.03
N TRP A 303 14.70 41.69 26.89
CA TRP A 303 13.46 41.84 27.65
C TRP A 303 12.27 41.47 26.78
N LEU A 304 11.40 40.62 27.31
CA LEU A 304 10.04 40.42 26.83
C LEU A 304 9.11 41.21 27.75
N SER A 305 8.46 42.24 27.22
CA SER A 305 7.49 43.05 27.94
C SER A 305 6.10 42.77 27.37
N THR A 306 5.13 42.53 28.23
CA THR A 306 3.76 42.22 27.81
C THR A 306 2.77 43.10 28.58
N LEU A 307 1.72 43.56 27.91
CA LEU A 307 0.61 44.26 28.53
C LEU A 307 -0.70 43.64 28.06
N TRP A 308 -1.60 43.42 29.01
CA TRP A 308 -2.90 42.84 28.78
C TRP A 308 -3.98 43.75 29.38
N PRO A 309 -4.78 44.45 28.54
CA PRO A 309 -5.88 45.28 29.03
C PRO A 309 -7.04 44.43 29.57
N GLN A 310 -7.48 44.69 30.81
CA GLN A 310 -8.70 44.13 31.43
C GLN A 310 -8.87 42.59 31.43
N GLY A 311 -7.79 41.81 31.33
CA GLY A 311 -7.88 40.34 31.23
C GLY A 311 -8.54 39.78 29.96
N GLN A 312 -9.12 40.63 29.11
CA GLN A 312 -9.95 40.27 27.95
C GLN A 312 -9.16 39.64 26.80
N VAL A 313 -9.71 38.59 26.20
CA VAL A 313 -9.10 37.81 25.10
C VAL A 313 -9.08 38.57 23.78
N ASP A 314 -9.19 39.90 23.79
CA ASP A 314 -9.45 40.71 22.60
C ASP A 314 -8.23 41.53 22.17
N GLN A 315 -7.34 41.90 23.10
CA GLN A 315 -6.15 42.70 22.83
C GLN A 315 -4.95 42.23 23.66
N PHE A 316 -3.78 42.19 23.03
CA PHE A 316 -2.54 41.80 23.68
C PHE A 316 -1.34 42.56 23.11
N PHE A 317 -0.55 43.17 23.98
CA PHE A 317 0.61 43.96 23.57
C PHE A 317 1.92 43.27 23.92
N VAL A 318 2.88 43.29 22.98
CA VAL A 318 4.18 42.65 23.17
C VAL A 318 5.32 43.53 22.68
N LEU A 319 6.37 43.64 23.50
CA LEU A 319 7.62 44.30 23.18
C LEU A 319 8.82 43.38 23.45
N LEU A 320 9.62 43.10 22.43
CA LEU A 320 10.91 42.40 22.52
C LEU A 320 12.07 43.36 22.25
N THR A 321 12.88 43.61 23.27
CA THR A 321 13.99 44.57 23.20
C THR A 321 15.30 43.99 23.74
N PRO A 322 16.47 44.42 23.25
CA PRO A 322 17.74 44.02 23.85
C PRO A 322 17.92 44.66 25.23
N HIS A 323 18.71 44.00 26.08
CA HIS A 323 19.22 44.60 27.31
C HIS A 323 20.03 45.87 27.01
N VAL A 324 19.98 46.83 27.94
CA VAL A 324 20.62 48.16 27.77
C VAL A 324 22.16 48.08 27.73
N GLY A 325 22.77 47.02 28.25
CA GLY A 325 24.21 46.82 28.17
C GLY A 325 24.68 45.44 28.63
N LEU A 326 25.98 45.19 28.46
CA LEU A 326 26.59 43.87 28.71
C LEU A 326 26.81 43.57 30.19
N SER A 327 26.92 44.59 31.06
CA SER A 327 27.16 44.38 32.48
C SER A 327 25.91 43.90 33.22
N LYS A 328 26.10 43.09 34.26
CA LYS A 328 24.99 42.51 35.04
C LYS A 328 24.04 43.56 35.61
N GLU A 329 24.55 44.74 35.97
CA GLU A 329 23.73 45.84 36.48
C GLU A 329 22.93 46.54 35.37
N LEU A 330 23.52 46.72 34.18
CA LEU A 330 22.79 47.29 33.03
C LEU A 330 21.71 46.34 32.51
N ARG A 331 21.91 45.01 32.61
CA ARG A 331 20.89 44.01 32.24
C ARG A 331 19.66 44.01 33.15
N LYS A 332 19.75 44.57 34.36
CA LYS A 332 18.60 44.69 35.29
C LYS A 332 17.68 45.87 34.96
N ILE A 333 18.12 46.79 34.10
CA ILE A 333 17.34 47.95 33.70
C ILE A 333 16.18 47.47 32.82
N LYS A 334 14.96 47.56 33.36
CA LYS A 334 13.72 47.19 32.65
C LYS A 334 13.39 48.22 31.57
N PRO A 335 12.73 47.83 30.47
CA PRO A 335 12.15 48.76 29.51
C PRO A 335 11.21 49.75 30.19
N SER A 336 11.29 51.02 29.79
CA SER A 336 10.44 52.08 30.33
C SER A 336 9.04 52.06 29.68
N LYS A 337 8.05 52.68 30.32
CA LYS A 337 6.69 52.83 29.76
C LYS A 337 6.73 53.57 28.41
N GLU A 338 7.57 54.59 28.30
CA GLU A 338 7.72 55.40 27.08
C GLU A 338 8.34 54.60 25.94
N ARG A 339 9.20 53.62 26.25
CA ARG A 339 9.71 52.70 25.22
C ARG A 339 8.63 51.72 24.79
N PHE A 340 7.86 51.19 25.75
CA PHE A 340 6.72 50.32 25.46
C PHE A 340 5.70 51.02 24.55
N GLN A 341 5.29 52.24 24.90
CA GLN A 341 4.36 53.04 24.10
C GLN A 341 4.84 53.23 22.66
N ARG A 342 6.15 53.44 22.45
CA ARG A 342 6.74 53.70 21.12
C ARG A 342 6.90 52.46 20.25
N GLU A 343 7.20 51.31 20.84
CA GLU A 343 7.68 50.13 20.10
C GLU A 343 6.77 48.90 20.23
N ALA A 344 5.85 48.82 21.19
CA ALA A 344 5.08 47.58 21.44
C ALA A 344 4.12 47.24 20.29
N LEU A 345 4.08 45.97 19.88
CA LEU A 345 3.12 45.47 18.88
C LEU A 345 1.78 45.19 19.54
N GLU A 346 0.70 45.42 18.81
CA GLU A 346 -0.66 45.10 19.21
C GLU A 346 -1.14 43.86 18.44
N PHE A 347 -1.69 42.89 19.17
CA PHE A 347 -2.40 41.76 18.61
C PHE A 347 -3.85 41.85 19.03
N THR A 348 -4.75 41.75 18.05
CA THR A 348 -6.19 41.77 18.29
C THR A 348 -6.81 40.44 17.89
N SER A 349 -7.84 40.04 18.62
CA SER A 349 -8.53 38.77 18.43
C SER A 349 -9.89 38.96 17.78
N GLN A 350 -10.32 37.94 17.03
CA GLN A 350 -11.61 37.90 16.40
C GLN A 350 -12.11 36.46 16.30
N ARG A 351 -13.37 36.23 16.68
CA ARG A 351 -14.02 34.93 16.48
C ARG A 351 -14.58 34.85 15.06
N LEU A 352 -14.28 33.74 14.39
CA LEU A 352 -14.63 33.48 13.00
C LEU A 352 -15.45 32.20 12.88
N ASN A 353 -16.37 32.19 11.91
CA ASN A 353 -16.94 30.94 11.43
C ASN A 353 -15.94 30.29 10.47
N CYS A 354 -15.59 29.04 10.73
CA CYS A 354 -14.59 28.31 9.98
C CYS A 354 -15.13 26.98 9.48
N HIS A 355 -14.55 26.48 8.40
CA HIS A 355 -14.71 25.14 7.91
C HIS A 355 -13.38 24.42 8.08
N GLY A 356 -13.37 23.27 8.75
CA GLY A 356 -12.18 22.48 9.00
C GLY A 356 -12.31 21.06 8.48
N LYS A 357 -11.20 20.50 8.01
CA LYS A 357 -11.10 19.10 7.61
C LYS A 357 -9.90 18.45 8.28
N TRP A 358 -10.16 17.41 9.06
CA TRP A 358 -9.15 16.70 9.84
C TRP A 358 -8.94 15.30 9.31
N LYS A 359 -7.68 14.87 9.29
CA LYS A 359 -7.30 13.49 9.05
C LYS A 359 -6.93 12.83 10.38
N ILE A 360 -7.73 11.87 10.79
CA ILE A 360 -7.57 11.04 11.97
C ILE A 360 -6.93 9.72 11.56
N THR A 361 -5.83 9.37 12.21
CA THR A 361 -5.21 8.06 12.13
C THR A 361 -5.25 7.39 13.50
N ALA A 362 -4.78 6.15 13.60
CA ALA A 362 -4.61 5.47 14.87
C ALA A 362 -3.82 6.31 15.90
N ASN A 363 -2.84 7.11 15.43
CA ASN A 363 -1.88 7.80 16.30
C ASN A 363 -1.91 9.33 16.20
N SER A 364 -2.50 9.91 15.15
CA SER A 364 -2.49 11.37 14.92
C SER A 364 -3.86 11.92 14.57
N VAL A 365 -4.03 13.23 14.77
CA VAL A 365 -5.14 14.03 14.24
C VAL A 365 -4.53 15.32 13.73
N ASN A 366 -4.66 15.58 12.44
CA ASN A 366 -4.08 16.77 11.81
C ASN A 366 -5.15 17.49 10.99
N LEU A 367 -5.18 18.81 11.08
CA LEU A 367 -5.91 19.67 10.15
C LEU A 367 -5.21 19.59 8.79
N ILE A 368 -5.94 19.21 7.75
CA ILE A 368 -5.41 19.04 6.39
C ILE A 368 -5.92 20.12 5.42
N GLU A 369 -7.10 20.65 5.65
CA GLU A 369 -7.70 21.75 4.90
C GLU A 369 -8.52 22.61 5.87
N GLY A 370 -8.57 23.92 5.63
CA GLY A 370 -9.39 24.83 6.43
C GLY A 370 -9.64 26.16 5.72
N SER A 371 -10.76 26.79 6.04
CA SER A 371 -11.10 28.13 5.60
C SER A 371 -11.92 28.83 6.68
N CYS A 372 -11.86 30.16 6.74
CA CYS A 372 -12.70 30.94 7.65
C CYS A 372 -13.37 32.08 6.89
N ALA A 373 -14.62 32.36 7.21
CA ALA A 373 -15.42 33.40 6.57
C ALA A 373 -16.40 34.01 7.57
N GLY A 374 -16.48 35.34 7.58
CA GLY A 374 -17.38 36.07 8.46
C GLY A 374 -16.90 36.06 9.92
N SER A 375 -16.79 37.25 10.49
CA SER A 375 -16.60 37.42 11.92
C SER A 375 -17.94 37.50 12.63
N PHE A 376 -17.94 37.11 13.90
CA PHE A 376 -19.07 37.34 14.77
C PHE A 376 -18.58 37.88 16.11
N VAL A 377 -19.41 38.72 16.71
CA VAL A 377 -19.14 39.30 18.01
C VAL A 377 -19.97 38.51 19.01
N GLU A 378 -19.30 37.65 19.75
CA GLU A 378 -19.87 36.96 20.89
C GLU A 378 -18.85 37.02 22.02
N GLU A 379 -19.21 37.75 23.08
CA GLU A 379 -18.36 37.91 24.25
C GLU A 379 -18.08 36.55 24.89
N PHE A 380 -16.83 36.35 25.31
CA PHE A 380 -16.46 35.19 26.10
C PHE A 380 -17.22 35.19 27.44
N PRO A 381 -17.58 34.03 28.01
CA PRO A 381 -18.15 33.95 29.35
C PRO A 381 -17.22 34.55 30.40
N ASP A 382 -17.76 35.12 31.48
CA ASP A 382 -16.99 35.85 32.50
C ASP A 382 -15.82 35.03 33.09
N GLY A 383 -16.01 33.72 33.26
CA GLY A 383 -14.95 32.80 33.72
C GLY A 383 -13.77 32.63 32.73
N CYS A 384 -13.99 32.96 31.45
CA CYS A 384 -12.98 32.91 30.38
C CYS A 384 -12.40 34.28 30.04
N ARG A 385 -12.99 35.36 30.58
CA ARG A 385 -12.59 36.75 30.31
C ARG A 385 -11.34 37.18 31.03
N HIS A 386 -10.83 36.42 32.01
CA HIS A 386 -9.66 36.80 32.81
C HIS A 386 -8.58 35.70 32.70
N LEU A 387 -7.91 35.62 31.55
CA LEU A 387 -6.89 34.61 31.32
C LEU A 387 -5.55 35.01 31.95
N HIS A 388 -5.06 34.22 32.90
CA HIS A 388 -3.71 34.42 33.44
C HIS A 388 -2.62 33.84 32.52
N LEU A 389 -1.69 34.67 32.03
CA LEU A 389 -0.57 34.24 31.16
C LEU A 389 0.68 33.70 31.88
N ASN A 390 0.68 33.65 33.23
CA ASN A 390 1.84 33.43 34.11
C ASN A 390 2.96 32.49 33.63
N ASP A 391 2.69 31.23 33.29
CA ASP A 391 3.73 30.30 32.84
C ASP A 391 3.95 30.35 31.33
N ALA A 392 2.88 30.67 30.60
CA ALA A 392 2.86 30.60 29.15
C ALA A 392 3.65 31.76 28.50
N ARG A 393 3.80 32.89 29.20
CA ARG A 393 4.70 34.00 28.82
C ARG A 393 6.19 33.59 28.79
N TYR A 394 6.62 32.63 29.60
CA TYR A 394 7.99 32.09 29.51
C TYR A 394 8.15 31.22 28.27
N LEU A 395 7.15 30.42 27.93
CA LEU A 395 7.18 29.60 26.70
C LEU A 395 7.13 30.45 25.44
N LEU A 396 6.41 31.57 25.46
CA LEU A 396 6.46 32.56 24.37
C LEU A 396 7.91 32.90 24.04
N SER A 397 8.73 33.20 25.05
CA SER A 397 10.13 33.56 24.82
C SER A 397 10.94 32.48 24.11
N ASP A 398 10.75 31.20 24.41
CA ASP A 398 11.49 30.12 23.73
C ASP A 398 11.25 30.10 22.22
N PHE A 399 10.06 30.53 21.76
CA PHE A 399 9.69 30.56 20.35
C PHE A 399 9.98 31.87 19.62
N VAL A 400 10.22 32.98 20.34
CA VAL A 400 10.43 34.31 19.75
C VAL A 400 11.73 34.98 20.19
N SER A 401 12.59 34.29 20.93
CA SER A 401 13.78 34.86 21.53
C SER A 401 14.82 35.36 20.53
N ASP A 402 14.81 34.87 19.30
CA ASP A 402 15.66 35.36 18.21
C ASP A 402 15.15 36.68 17.60
N LEU A 403 13.87 37.02 17.81
CA LEU A 403 13.23 38.20 17.22
C LEU A 403 13.49 39.48 18.04
N LEU A 404 13.32 40.63 17.39
CA LEU A 404 13.34 41.96 18.00
C LEU A 404 12.23 42.79 17.36
N THR A 405 11.42 43.47 18.17
CA THR A 405 10.26 44.21 17.68
C THR A 405 10.64 45.32 16.69
N ALA A 406 11.77 45.99 16.91
CA ALA A 406 12.24 47.06 16.03
C ALA A 406 12.60 46.58 14.60
N ASN A 407 12.88 45.29 14.41
CA ASN A 407 13.42 44.74 13.15
C ASN A 407 12.64 43.49 12.72
N LEU A 408 11.31 43.58 12.63
CA LEU A 408 10.49 42.45 12.17
C LEU A 408 10.24 42.53 10.66
N ASP A 409 10.82 41.59 9.93
CA ASP A 409 10.42 41.31 8.55
C ASP A 409 9.08 40.54 8.50
N GLU A 410 8.51 40.38 7.31
CA GLU A 410 7.22 39.70 7.12
C GLU A 410 7.22 38.28 7.72
N ALA A 411 8.31 37.53 7.52
CA ALA A 411 8.47 36.17 8.05
C ALA A 411 8.43 36.16 9.59
N ALA A 412 9.16 37.09 10.23
CA ALA A 412 9.15 37.23 11.68
C ALA A 412 7.78 37.65 12.20
N GLN A 413 7.05 38.54 11.50
CA GLN A 413 5.68 38.92 11.88
C GLN A 413 4.70 37.74 11.79
N ILE A 414 4.77 36.93 10.73
CA ILE A 414 3.94 35.70 10.60
C ILE A 414 4.25 34.74 11.75
N ARG A 415 5.53 34.49 12.01
CA ARG A 415 5.94 33.61 13.11
C ARG A 415 5.47 34.13 14.45
N PHE A 416 5.65 35.42 14.71
CA PHE A 416 5.25 36.02 15.98
C PHE A 416 3.73 35.92 16.18
N THR A 417 2.96 36.25 15.15
CA THR A 417 1.49 36.13 15.17
C THR A 417 1.05 34.69 15.40
N ALA A 418 1.68 33.70 14.75
CA ALA A 418 1.36 32.29 14.95
C ALA A 418 1.64 31.81 16.40
N VAL A 419 2.77 32.23 16.97
CA VAL A 419 3.13 31.88 18.36
C VAL A 419 2.16 32.53 19.35
N VAL A 420 1.85 33.82 19.17
CA VAL A 420 0.89 34.55 20.01
C VAL A 420 -0.51 33.92 19.91
N SER A 421 -0.96 33.57 18.70
CA SER A 421 -2.23 32.86 18.48
C SER A 421 -2.26 31.54 19.23
N SER A 422 -1.18 30.77 19.16
CA SER A 422 -1.07 29.47 19.84
C SER A 422 -1.05 29.60 21.36
N LEU A 423 -0.36 30.62 21.89
CA LEU A 423 -0.32 30.96 23.31
C LEU A 423 -1.73 31.21 23.84
N LEU A 424 -2.44 32.12 23.18
CA LEU A 424 -3.74 32.62 23.63
C LEU A 424 -4.82 31.55 23.51
N TRP A 425 -4.87 30.87 22.37
CA TRP A 425 -5.75 29.72 22.18
C TRP A 425 -5.47 28.60 23.18
N SER A 426 -4.20 28.27 23.45
CA SER A 426 -3.85 27.18 24.37
C SER A 426 -4.25 27.47 25.81
N ARG A 427 -4.17 28.76 26.23
CA ARG A 427 -4.64 29.19 27.55
C ARG A 427 -6.15 29.16 27.61
N LEU A 428 -6.84 29.70 26.61
CA LEU A 428 -8.30 29.61 26.54
C LEU A 428 -8.77 28.14 26.57
N ALA A 429 -8.12 27.24 25.84
CA ALA A 429 -8.46 25.82 25.81
C ALA A 429 -8.19 25.12 27.16
N ALA A 430 -7.13 25.51 27.87
CA ALA A 430 -6.81 24.95 29.18
C ALA A 430 -7.78 25.39 30.28
N PHE A 431 -8.36 26.59 30.19
CA PHE A 431 -9.30 27.12 31.18
C PHE A 431 -10.77 26.83 30.83
N CYS A 432 -11.15 26.97 29.56
CA CYS A 432 -12.54 26.93 29.10
C CYS A 432 -12.85 25.80 28.13
N GLY A 433 -11.83 25.06 27.71
CA GLY A 433 -11.99 23.99 26.72
C GLY A 433 -12.57 22.70 27.26
N ILE A 434 -12.83 21.78 26.33
CA ILE A 434 -13.38 20.45 26.61
C ILE A 434 -12.42 19.66 27.49
N GLY A 435 -12.90 19.23 28.66
CA GLY A 435 -12.11 18.43 29.60
C GLY A 435 -11.11 19.23 30.44
N SER A 436 -11.21 20.57 30.43
CA SER A 436 -10.43 21.41 31.36
C SER A 436 -10.77 21.05 32.82
N PRO A 437 -9.75 20.84 33.68
CA PRO A 437 -9.95 20.51 35.09
C PRO A 437 -10.32 21.72 35.96
N VAL A 438 -10.24 22.94 35.40
CA VAL A 438 -10.47 24.22 36.11
C VAL A 438 -11.77 24.88 35.64
N ASN A 439 -12.58 24.14 34.88
CA ASN A 439 -13.75 24.66 34.21
C ASN A 439 -14.96 24.65 35.14
N ASP A 440 -15.17 25.76 35.86
CA ASP A 440 -16.38 26.05 36.64
C ASP A 440 -17.48 26.73 35.80
N LEU A 441 -17.41 26.67 34.46
CA LEU A 441 -18.42 27.28 33.60
C LEU A 441 -19.78 26.61 33.79
N ASP A 442 -20.83 27.45 33.78
CA ASP A 442 -22.19 26.97 33.71
C ASP A 442 -22.42 26.12 32.45
N PRO A 443 -23.31 25.11 32.49
CA PRO A 443 -23.56 24.22 31.35
C PRO A 443 -23.87 24.95 30.04
N LYS A 444 -24.59 26.09 30.12
CA LYS A 444 -24.93 26.91 28.94
C LYS A 444 -23.71 27.58 28.30
N ASP A 445 -22.75 28.00 29.10
CA ASP A 445 -21.52 28.61 28.59
C ASP A 445 -20.55 27.54 28.07
N ARG A 446 -20.60 26.34 28.66
CA ARG A 446 -19.89 25.17 28.14
C ARG A 446 -20.36 24.77 26.74
N GLU A 447 -21.66 24.88 26.43
CA GLU A 447 -22.19 24.61 25.08
C GLU A 447 -21.60 25.52 23.99
N ARG A 448 -21.03 26.68 24.35
CA ARG A 448 -20.34 27.57 23.40
C ARG A 448 -18.97 27.04 22.98
N PHE A 449 -18.33 26.24 23.83
CA PHE A 449 -17.00 25.66 23.60
C PHE A 449 -17.02 24.16 23.38
N GLU A 450 -18.16 23.50 23.59
CA GLU A 450 -18.39 22.08 23.37
C GLU A 450 -19.74 21.91 22.68
N TYR A 451 -19.73 21.62 21.38
CA TYR A 451 -20.94 21.57 20.58
C TYR A 451 -20.94 20.42 19.58
N HIS A 452 -22.13 19.98 19.19
CA HIS A 452 -22.33 18.95 18.18
C HIS A 452 -22.60 19.60 16.82
N ARG A 453 -21.91 19.14 15.77
CA ARG A 453 -22.11 19.63 14.40
C ARG A 453 -22.32 18.47 13.43
N PRO A 454 -23.19 18.63 12.42
CA PRO A 454 -23.23 17.69 11.32
C PRO A 454 -21.88 17.70 10.62
N ASP A 455 -21.28 16.54 10.45
CA ASP A 455 -20.00 16.38 9.78
C ASP A 455 -20.12 15.41 8.61
N LYS A 456 -19.21 15.54 7.66
CA LYS A 456 -19.03 14.59 6.56
C LYS A 456 -17.77 13.80 6.83
N ALA A 457 -17.89 12.49 6.67
CA ALA A 457 -16.82 11.57 7.01
C ALA A 457 -16.46 10.64 5.85
N TRP A 458 -15.16 10.39 5.69
CA TRP A 458 -14.64 9.45 4.71
C TRP A 458 -13.63 8.51 5.36
N LYS A 459 -13.83 7.21 5.16
CA LYS A 459 -12.87 6.18 5.55
C LYS A 459 -11.96 5.86 4.38
N THR A 460 -10.66 6.01 4.57
CA THR A 460 -9.63 5.65 3.59
C THR A 460 -8.92 4.37 4.04
N VAL A 461 -8.89 3.38 3.16
CA VAL A 461 -8.27 2.07 3.39
C VAL A 461 -7.20 1.83 2.32
N THR A 462 -6.04 1.30 2.74
CA THR A 462 -4.99 0.85 1.83
C THR A 462 -5.35 -0.48 1.17
N VAL A 463 -5.24 -0.53 -0.14
CA VAL A 463 -5.56 -1.67 -1.02
C VAL A 463 -4.48 -1.83 -2.08
N LEU A 464 -4.58 -2.86 -2.93
CA LEU A 464 -3.74 -2.96 -4.13
C LEU A 464 -4.03 -1.80 -5.10
N LYS A 465 -2.96 -1.27 -5.70
CA LYS A 465 -3.00 -0.21 -6.70
C LYS A 465 -3.74 -0.71 -7.93
N ARG A 466 -4.95 -0.17 -8.14
CA ARG A 466 -5.75 -0.41 -9.34
C ARG A 466 -5.02 0.14 -10.54
N SER A 467 -4.47 -0.76 -11.34
CA SER A 467 -3.78 -0.42 -12.57
C SER A 467 -4.17 -1.42 -13.66
N PRO A 468 -4.18 -1.01 -14.93
CA PRO A 468 -4.42 -1.95 -16.03
C PRO A 468 -3.39 -3.08 -16.06
N LEU A 469 -2.17 -2.83 -15.58
CA LEU A 469 -1.12 -3.86 -15.46
C LEU A 469 -1.51 -4.96 -14.46
N LEU A 470 -2.14 -4.63 -13.34
CA LEU A 470 -2.64 -5.64 -12.40
C LEU A 470 -3.73 -6.52 -13.03
N ALA A 471 -4.59 -5.94 -13.88
CA ALA A 471 -5.57 -6.71 -14.63
C ALA A 471 -4.90 -7.65 -15.66
N ILE A 472 -3.86 -7.19 -16.35
CA ILE A 472 -3.07 -8.01 -17.27
C ILE A 472 -2.43 -9.19 -16.53
N VAL A 473 -1.85 -8.96 -15.34
CA VAL A 473 -1.26 -10.02 -14.51
C VAL A 473 -2.29 -11.10 -14.17
N LEU A 474 -3.52 -10.71 -13.82
CA LEU A 474 -4.60 -11.63 -13.50
C LEU A 474 -5.17 -12.37 -14.73
N LEU A 475 -5.05 -11.78 -15.93
CA LEU A 475 -5.55 -12.37 -17.18
C LEU A 475 -4.48 -13.18 -17.95
N ALA A 476 -3.21 -13.08 -17.58
CA ALA A 476 -2.11 -13.75 -18.29
C ALA A 476 -2.23 -15.29 -18.26
N GLN A 477 -2.52 -15.90 -17.10
CA GLN A 477 -2.67 -17.36 -17.00
C GLN A 477 -3.89 -17.92 -17.73
N PRO A 478 -5.12 -17.37 -17.60
CA PRO A 478 -6.27 -17.90 -18.34
C PRO A 478 -6.13 -17.69 -19.85
N THR A 479 -5.48 -16.61 -20.30
CA THR A 479 -5.21 -16.41 -21.74
C THR A 479 -4.22 -17.44 -22.30
N VAL A 480 -3.13 -17.74 -21.56
CA VAL A 480 -2.22 -18.84 -21.93
C VAL A 480 -2.94 -20.19 -21.93
N GLY A 481 -3.78 -20.47 -20.94
CA GLY A 481 -4.61 -21.67 -20.89
C GLY A 481 -5.55 -21.80 -22.09
N LEU A 482 -6.20 -20.70 -22.50
CA LEU A 482 -7.06 -20.66 -23.68
C LEU A 482 -6.27 -20.92 -24.97
N VAL A 483 -5.09 -20.31 -25.12
CA VAL A 483 -4.21 -20.55 -26.28
C VAL A 483 -3.79 -22.02 -26.34
N LEU A 484 -3.40 -22.62 -25.21
CA LEU A 484 -3.04 -24.04 -25.14
C LEU A 484 -4.23 -24.95 -25.52
N LEU A 485 -5.44 -24.61 -25.10
CA LEU A 485 -6.65 -25.35 -25.49
C LEU A 485 -6.93 -25.22 -26.99
N ILE A 486 -6.79 -24.02 -27.56
CA ILE A 486 -6.94 -23.81 -29.01
C ILE A 486 -5.91 -24.62 -29.79
N VAL A 487 -4.64 -24.60 -29.36
CA VAL A 487 -3.58 -25.42 -29.94
C VAL A 487 -4.00 -26.90 -29.87
N ARG A 488 -4.43 -27.39 -28.71
CA ARG A 488 -4.92 -28.78 -28.60
C ARG A 488 -6.00 -29.13 -29.63
N ILE A 489 -7.00 -28.25 -29.79
CA ILE A 489 -8.10 -28.47 -30.73
C ILE A 489 -7.61 -28.42 -32.18
N VAL A 490 -6.73 -27.50 -32.53
CA VAL A 490 -6.15 -27.41 -33.90
C VAL A 490 -5.28 -28.62 -34.21
N PHE A 491 -4.58 -29.17 -33.21
CA PHE A 491 -3.70 -30.34 -33.33
C PHE A 491 -4.41 -31.66 -32.97
N CYS A 492 -5.74 -31.72 -33.13
CA CYS A 492 -6.59 -32.89 -32.84
C CYS A 492 -6.19 -34.20 -33.55
N SER A 493 -5.29 -34.16 -34.53
CA SER A 493 -4.83 -35.35 -35.26
C SER A 493 -3.74 -36.16 -34.55
N SER A 494 -3.14 -35.66 -33.46
CA SER A 494 -2.12 -36.39 -32.67
C SER A 494 -2.73 -37.49 -31.74
N PRO A 495 -2.11 -38.68 -31.62
CA PRO A 495 -2.59 -39.80 -30.81
C PRO A 495 -2.17 -39.70 -29.32
N VAL A 496 -2.48 -38.59 -28.66
CA VAL A 496 -2.14 -38.35 -27.23
C VAL A 496 -3.43 -38.08 -26.46
N SER A 497 -3.75 -38.96 -25.50
CA SER A 497 -4.88 -38.81 -24.57
C SER A 497 -4.40 -38.44 -23.15
N GLY A 498 -5.30 -38.13 -22.22
CA GLY A 498 -4.95 -37.71 -20.85
C GLY A 498 -4.11 -38.70 -20.03
N GLY A 499 -4.04 -39.98 -20.44
CA GLY A 499 -3.18 -41.01 -19.83
C GLY A 499 -1.84 -41.24 -20.54
N PHE A 500 -1.53 -40.48 -21.59
CA PHE A 500 -0.33 -40.67 -22.39
C PHE A 500 0.94 -40.41 -21.56
N GLY A 501 1.77 -41.45 -21.40
CA GLY A 501 3.00 -41.41 -20.61
C GLY A 501 4.12 -42.27 -21.22
N LEU A 502 5.17 -42.54 -20.44
CA LEU A 502 6.31 -43.32 -20.93
C LEU A 502 5.91 -44.73 -21.42
N ILE A 503 4.91 -45.36 -20.78
CA ILE A 503 4.36 -46.65 -21.18
C ILE A 503 3.68 -46.56 -22.55
N SER A 504 2.96 -45.47 -22.83
CA SER A 504 2.36 -45.20 -24.14
C SER A 504 3.41 -45.04 -25.23
N VAL A 505 4.51 -44.36 -24.92
CA VAL A 505 5.64 -44.15 -25.84
C VAL A 505 6.36 -45.48 -26.12
N LEU A 506 6.60 -46.30 -25.08
CA LEU A 506 7.22 -47.62 -25.22
C LEU A 506 6.34 -48.60 -25.99
N ALA A 507 5.01 -48.53 -25.83
CA ALA A 507 4.05 -49.33 -26.59
C ALA A 507 4.08 -49.03 -28.11
N GLY A 508 4.59 -47.86 -28.52
CA GLY A 508 4.65 -47.44 -29.93
C GLY A 508 6.02 -47.61 -30.61
N HIS A 509 7.11 -47.91 -29.88
CA HIS A 509 8.47 -47.80 -30.42
C HIS A 509 8.99 -49.05 -31.17
N ARG A 510 8.41 -50.24 -30.97
CA ARG A 510 8.78 -51.47 -31.72
C ARG A 510 7.58 -52.40 -31.95
N PRO A 511 7.09 -52.54 -33.20
CA PRO A 511 6.03 -53.49 -33.54
C PRO A 511 6.52 -54.96 -33.56
N ASP A 512 7.80 -55.19 -33.88
CA ASP A 512 8.29 -56.52 -34.29
C ASP A 512 8.74 -57.42 -33.13
N ASP A 513 9.02 -56.86 -31.96
CA ASP A 513 9.35 -57.62 -30.74
C ASP A 513 8.17 -57.55 -29.74
N GLY A 514 7.18 -58.41 -29.95
CA GLY A 514 6.35 -59.00 -28.89
C GLY A 514 5.44 -58.07 -28.08
N GLY A 515 4.26 -57.76 -28.63
CA GLY A 515 2.92 -58.04 -28.07
C GLY A 515 2.49 -57.59 -26.65
N THR A 516 3.40 -57.23 -25.75
CA THR A 516 3.15 -57.21 -24.30
C THR A 516 2.49 -55.91 -23.84
N LEU A 517 2.88 -54.77 -24.44
CA LEU A 517 2.30 -53.44 -24.19
C LEU A 517 1.20 -53.05 -25.17
N ARG A 518 0.80 -53.97 -26.05
CA ARG A 518 -0.22 -53.71 -27.08
C ARG A 518 -1.54 -53.29 -26.41
N GLY A 519 -2.12 -52.18 -26.85
CA GLY A 519 -3.31 -51.57 -26.25
C GLY A 519 -3.04 -50.41 -25.28
N ALA A 520 -1.80 -50.21 -24.79
CA ALA A 520 -1.46 -49.13 -23.84
C ALA A 520 -1.03 -47.81 -24.53
N GLY A 521 -0.96 -47.79 -25.86
CA GLY A 521 -0.46 -46.64 -26.64
C GLY A 521 -1.28 -45.37 -26.49
N LEU A 522 -2.59 -45.49 -26.21
CA LEU A 522 -3.47 -44.33 -25.98
C LEU A 522 -3.81 -44.11 -24.51
N SER A 523 -3.89 -45.17 -23.70
CA SER A 523 -4.28 -45.09 -22.29
C SER A 523 -3.12 -44.85 -21.34
N GLY A 524 -1.91 -45.32 -21.69
CA GLY A 524 -0.75 -45.39 -20.79
C GLY A 524 -0.91 -46.36 -19.62
N ASP A 525 -2.03 -47.09 -19.58
CA ASP A 525 -2.38 -48.00 -18.51
C ASP A 525 -2.26 -49.46 -18.97
N VAL A 526 -1.80 -50.28 -18.02
CA VAL A 526 -1.58 -51.72 -18.19
C VAL A 526 -2.40 -52.44 -17.13
N ASN A 527 -3.04 -53.54 -17.51
CA ASN A 527 -3.87 -54.34 -16.62
C ASN A 527 -3.07 -54.99 -15.48
N GLU A 528 -1.77 -55.18 -15.65
CA GLU A 528 -0.89 -55.92 -14.76
C GLU A 528 0.48 -55.22 -14.62
N ARG A 529 1.22 -55.51 -13.55
CA ARG A 529 2.56 -54.94 -13.31
C ARG A 529 3.57 -55.53 -14.29
N ILE A 530 4.50 -54.69 -14.76
CA ILE A 530 5.54 -55.05 -15.73
C ILE A 530 6.90 -55.00 -15.05
N GLU A 531 7.73 -56.00 -15.30
CA GLU A 531 9.12 -56.07 -14.88
C GLU A 531 10.07 -55.90 -16.07
N LEU A 532 11.20 -55.22 -15.80
CA LEU A 532 12.32 -55.06 -16.71
C LEU A 532 13.35 -56.14 -16.38
N VAL A 533 13.51 -57.10 -17.29
CA VAL A 533 14.50 -58.19 -17.15
C VAL A 533 15.65 -57.91 -18.09
N PHE A 534 16.88 -57.96 -17.58
CA PHE A 534 18.10 -57.84 -18.38
C PHE A 534 18.53 -59.24 -18.83
N ASP A 535 18.72 -59.45 -20.14
CA ASP A 535 19.27 -60.70 -20.67
C ASP A 535 20.76 -60.78 -20.28
N GLU A 536 21.15 -61.84 -19.57
CA GLU A 536 22.50 -62.04 -19.05
C GLU A 536 23.56 -62.36 -20.12
N HIS A 537 23.12 -62.66 -21.35
CA HIS A 537 23.97 -62.94 -22.50
C HIS A 537 24.01 -61.70 -23.42
N GLY A 538 24.92 -60.77 -23.11
CA GLY A 538 25.17 -59.61 -23.96
C GLY A 538 25.98 -59.99 -25.20
N ASP A 539 25.69 -59.35 -26.33
CA ASP A 539 26.57 -59.44 -27.49
C ASP A 539 27.84 -58.63 -27.22
N LEU A 540 29.00 -59.24 -27.48
CA LEU A 540 30.30 -58.56 -27.49
C LEU A 540 30.32 -57.53 -28.62
N CYS A 541 30.35 -56.25 -28.28
CA CYS A 541 30.61 -55.21 -29.28
C CYS A 541 32.11 -55.19 -29.61
N GLY A 542 32.46 -54.86 -30.85
CA GLY A 542 33.85 -54.87 -31.37
C GLY A 542 34.86 -53.97 -30.64
N ASP A 543 34.41 -53.17 -29.66
CA ASP A 543 35.25 -52.32 -28.79
C ASP A 543 35.41 -52.87 -27.36
N GLY A 544 35.03 -54.14 -27.11
CA GLY A 544 35.25 -54.81 -25.82
C GLY A 544 34.23 -54.50 -24.71
N GLY A 545 33.12 -53.83 -25.04
CA GLY A 545 31.97 -53.63 -24.13
C GLY A 545 30.85 -54.64 -24.38
N GLU A 546 30.26 -55.19 -23.32
CA GLU A 546 29.03 -56.00 -23.39
C GLU A 546 27.80 -55.09 -23.52
N ARG A 547 26.96 -55.34 -24.54
CA ARG A 547 25.67 -54.63 -24.70
C ARG A 547 24.56 -55.45 -24.05
N LEU A 548 24.11 -55.05 -22.86
CA LEU A 548 22.97 -55.68 -22.18
C LEU A 548 21.68 -55.40 -22.95
N ARG A 549 21.00 -56.45 -23.42
CA ARG A 549 19.64 -56.36 -23.93
C ARG A 549 18.66 -56.44 -22.76
N PHE A 550 17.58 -55.68 -22.80
CA PHE A 550 16.50 -55.76 -21.82
C PHE A 550 15.20 -56.17 -22.50
N ARG A 551 14.36 -56.92 -21.79
CA ARG A 551 13.01 -57.31 -22.23
C ARG A 551 11.99 -56.96 -21.14
N LEU A 552 10.82 -56.56 -21.58
CA LEU A 552 9.67 -56.33 -20.72
C LEU A 552 8.90 -57.65 -20.53
N ARG A 553 8.57 -58.02 -19.29
CA ARG A 553 7.77 -59.21 -18.97
C ARG A 553 6.68 -58.90 -17.95
N GLU A 554 5.64 -59.73 -17.95
CA GLU A 554 4.58 -59.75 -16.93
C GLU A 554 5.19 -60.12 -15.57
N ALA A 555 4.94 -59.33 -14.53
CA ALA A 555 5.48 -59.57 -13.19
C ALA A 555 4.78 -60.77 -12.53
N ARG A 556 5.38 -61.96 -12.61
CA ARG A 556 4.89 -63.16 -11.92
C ARG A 556 5.57 -63.32 -10.57
N ASN A 557 4.86 -62.89 -9.53
CA ASN A 557 5.11 -63.04 -8.09
C ASN A 557 6.06 -62.02 -7.44
N SER A 558 5.60 -61.49 -6.31
CA SER A 558 6.40 -60.73 -5.35
C SER A 558 7.49 -61.61 -4.75
N MET A 559 8.72 -61.54 -5.25
CA MET A 559 9.88 -62.02 -4.51
C MET A 559 10.93 -60.92 -4.38
N HIS A 560 11.39 -60.75 -3.14
CA HIS A 560 12.57 -59.98 -2.79
C HIS A 560 13.77 -60.44 -3.62
N HIS A 561 14.26 -59.61 -4.54
CA HIS A 561 15.58 -59.82 -5.11
C HIS A 561 16.66 -59.48 -4.08
N HIS A 562 17.43 -60.51 -3.70
CA HIS A 562 18.65 -60.38 -2.94
C HIS A 562 19.69 -59.59 -3.74
N ARG A 563 20.37 -58.67 -3.07
CA ARG A 563 21.25 -57.63 -3.63
C ARG A 563 22.64 -58.16 -4.02
N SER A 564 22.75 -59.39 -4.54
CA SER A 564 24.05 -60.10 -4.69
C SER A 564 24.56 -60.27 -6.12
N GLU A 565 23.90 -59.75 -7.15
CA GLU A 565 24.31 -59.97 -8.55
C GLU A 565 24.51 -58.67 -9.34
N LEU A 566 25.48 -57.86 -8.92
CA LEU A 566 26.06 -56.84 -9.80
C LEU A 566 27.40 -57.36 -10.31
N LYS A 567 27.52 -57.53 -11.64
CA LYS A 567 28.77 -57.99 -12.27
C LYS A 567 29.84 -56.90 -12.10
N PRO A 568 31.04 -57.23 -11.57
CA PRO A 568 32.14 -56.29 -11.58
C PRO A 568 32.55 -56.02 -13.04
N ARG A 569 32.75 -54.73 -13.38
CA ARG A 569 33.09 -54.16 -14.70
C ARG A 569 31.94 -53.74 -15.63
N VAL A 570 30.71 -53.72 -15.15
CA VAL A 570 29.62 -53.02 -15.86
C VAL A 570 29.50 -51.59 -15.32
N ASN A 571 29.64 -50.59 -16.19
CA ASN A 571 29.30 -49.22 -15.86
C ASN A 571 27.78 -49.05 -15.96
N TYR A 572 27.12 -49.02 -14.80
CA TYR A 572 25.71 -48.67 -14.69
C TYR A 572 25.58 -47.15 -14.69
N HIS A 573 24.90 -46.59 -15.68
CA HIS A 573 24.54 -45.16 -15.74
C HIS A 573 23.11 -44.93 -15.29
#